data_AF-A0A533W0E9-F1
#
_entry.id   AF-A0A533W0E9-F1
#
_cell.length_a   1.000
_cell.length_b   1.000
_cell.length_c   1.000
_cell.angle_alpha   90.00
_cell.angle_beta   90.00
_cell.angle_gamma   90.00
#
_symmetry.space_group_name_H-M   'P 1'
#
loop_
_entity.id
_entity.type
_entity.pdbx_description
1 polymer ?
#
loop_
_entity_poly.entity_id
_entity_poly.type
_entity_poly.pdbx_seq_one_letter_code
_entity_poly.pdbx_strand_id
1 'polypeptide(L)'
;MTRRRSVYAMTALALIVLLVAGIAVYYMTMSSGQAQGSPSPQDTSVIASNFRVLSQAHTDVCANLGNQQANANYINSLADNFYLQGSCCFPMDYNHYVSQTNGLKNYSDIPIIPQNPYNVSASHAKGMMSYATLTMTQAQQAVYDNAAKASSEGPCCCKCWAWYAHEGLAKALITQYGWNAQQIANIWSLEDCCGGT
;
A
#
# COMPACT_ATOMS: atom_id res chain seq x y z
N MET A 1 -58.19 -13.26 -22.84
CA MET A 1 -56.76 -13.57 -22.54
C MET A 1 -55.83 -12.35 -22.48
N THR A 2 -56.28 -11.14 -22.83
CA THR A 2 -55.47 -9.90 -22.89
C THR A 2 -55.20 -9.24 -21.53
N ARG A 3 -56.12 -9.34 -20.57
CA ARG A 3 -56.02 -8.65 -19.26
C ARG A 3 -54.89 -9.17 -18.36
N ARG A 4 -54.56 -10.47 -18.42
CA ARG A 4 -53.47 -11.07 -17.62
C ARG A 4 -52.09 -10.65 -18.13
N ARG A 5 -51.93 -10.52 -19.46
CA ARG A 5 -50.66 -10.09 -20.08
C ARG A 5 -50.28 -8.65 -19.70
N SER A 6 -51.24 -7.74 -19.59
CA SER A 6 -50.98 -6.37 -19.12
C SER A 6 -50.53 -6.30 -17.65
N VAL A 7 -51.04 -7.17 -16.77
CA VAL A 7 -50.65 -7.18 -15.35
C VAL A 7 -49.22 -7.70 -15.17
N TYR A 8 -48.82 -8.73 -15.92
CA TYR A 8 -47.43 -9.23 -15.91
C TYR A 8 -46.44 -8.24 -16.53
N ALA A 9 -46.84 -7.49 -17.56
CA ALA A 9 -46.01 -6.46 -18.16
C ALA A 9 -45.77 -5.26 -17.20
N MET A 10 -46.80 -4.81 -16.48
CA MET A 10 -46.66 -3.71 -15.51
C MET A 10 -45.86 -4.12 -14.27
N THR A 11 -46.00 -5.36 -13.79
CA THR A 11 -45.21 -5.87 -12.66
C THR A 11 -43.74 -6.07 -13.01
N ALA A 12 -43.42 -6.55 -14.22
CA ALA A 12 -42.05 -6.65 -14.71
C ALA A 12 -41.38 -5.27 -14.84
N LEU A 13 -42.11 -4.25 -15.33
CA LEU A 13 -41.60 -2.88 -15.43
C LEU A 13 -41.32 -2.26 -14.05
N ALA A 14 -42.21 -2.47 -13.08
CA ALA A 14 -42.01 -1.99 -11.71
C ALA A 14 -40.76 -2.62 -11.05
N LEU A 15 -40.52 -3.91 -11.26
CA LEU A 15 -39.34 -4.59 -10.73
C LEU A 15 -38.04 -4.08 -11.36
N ILE A 16 -38.03 -3.83 -12.67
CA ILE A 16 -36.86 -3.27 -13.36
C ILE A 16 -36.55 -1.86 -12.85
N VAL A 17 -37.57 -1.01 -12.65
CA VAL A 17 -37.38 0.34 -12.11
C VAL A 17 -36.81 0.30 -10.69
N LEU A 18 -37.30 -0.60 -9.83
CA LEU A 18 -36.76 -0.78 -8.48
C LEU A 18 -35.31 -1.29 -8.49
N LEU A 19 -34.97 -2.18 -9.42
CA LEU A 19 -33.61 -2.71 -9.58
C LEU A 19 -32.64 -1.62 -10.04
N VAL A 20 -33.04 -0.80 -11.03
CA VAL A 20 -32.24 0.34 -11.50
C VAL A 20 -32.08 1.41 -10.43
N ALA A 21 -33.15 1.70 -9.67
CA ALA A 21 -33.08 2.64 -8.55
C ALA A 21 -32.16 2.13 -7.42
N GLY A 22 -32.23 0.84 -7.09
CA GLY A 22 -31.34 0.22 -6.11
C GLY A 22 -29.87 0.25 -6.54
N ILE A 23 -29.60 -0.01 -7.83
CA ILE A 23 -28.26 0.09 -8.41
C ILE A 23 -27.75 1.55 -8.38
N ALA A 24 -28.60 2.53 -8.71
CA ALA A 24 -28.24 3.94 -8.67
C ALA A 24 -27.93 4.40 -7.24
N VAL A 25 -28.74 4.01 -6.25
CA VAL A 25 -28.47 4.31 -4.83
C VAL A 25 -27.18 3.64 -4.36
N TYR A 26 -26.92 2.39 -4.74
CA TYR A 26 -25.67 1.69 -4.44
C TYR A 26 -24.45 2.47 -4.98
N TYR A 27 -24.48 2.88 -6.25
CA TYR A 27 -23.39 3.68 -6.83
C TYR A 27 -23.26 5.08 -6.22
N MET A 28 -24.37 5.73 -5.82
CA MET A 28 -24.34 7.02 -5.13
C MET A 28 -23.77 6.94 -3.70
N THR A 29 -24.00 5.82 -3.00
CA THR A 29 -23.37 5.58 -1.68
C THR A 29 -21.90 5.19 -1.80
N MET A 30 -21.50 4.57 -2.91
CA MET A 30 -20.11 4.18 -3.17
C MET A 30 -19.25 5.37 -3.66
N SER A 31 -19.87 6.37 -4.30
CA SER A 31 -19.19 7.61 -4.71
C SER A 31 -19.00 8.64 -3.59
N SER A 32 -19.57 8.42 -2.40
CA SER A 32 -19.25 9.22 -1.19
C SER A 32 -17.96 8.80 -0.48
N GLY A 33 -17.21 7.84 -1.01
CA GLY A 33 -15.89 7.50 -0.53
C GLY A 33 -14.83 8.51 -1.00
N GLN A 34 -14.23 9.23 -0.05
CA GLN A 34 -13.01 10.04 -0.15
C GLN A 34 -13.16 11.48 -0.70
N ALA A 35 -13.90 12.32 0.02
CA ALA A 35 -13.44 13.69 0.19
C ALA A 35 -12.25 13.65 1.16
N GLN A 36 -11.03 13.53 0.64
CA GLN A 36 -9.80 13.70 1.40
C GLN A 36 -9.83 15.11 2.03
N GLY A 37 -10.09 15.18 3.34
CA GLY A 37 -10.01 16.43 4.07
C GLY A 37 -8.62 17.05 3.88
N SER A 38 -8.56 18.33 3.54
CA SER A 38 -7.27 19.01 3.39
C SER A 38 -6.45 18.86 4.67
N PRO A 39 -5.14 18.54 4.60
CA PRO A 39 -4.29 18.40 5.78
C PRO A 39 -4.36 19.64 6.67
N SER A 40 -4.29 19.46 7.99
CA SER A 40 -4.22 20.61 8.90
C SER A 40 -2.92 21.41 8.66
N PRO A 41 -2.89 22.72 8.98
CA PRO A 41 -1.66 23.52 8.89
C PRO A 41 -0.50 22.93 9.71
N GLN A 42 -0.81 22.34 10.87
CA GLN A 42 0.16 21.67 11.74
C GLN A 42 0.74 20.43 11.07
N ASP A 43 -0.10 19.57 10.49
CA ASP A 43 0.37 18.40 9.73
C ASP A 43 1.27 18.81 8.56
N THR A 44 0.89 19.88 7.85
CA THR A 44 1.67 20.44 6.75
C THR A 44 3.06 20.89 7.23
N SER A 45 3.14 21.55 8.39
CA SER A 45 4.42 22.00 8.96
C SER A 45 5.33 20.84 9.39
N VAL A 46 4.75 19.77 9.94
CA VAL A 46 5.49 18.56 10.35
C VAL A 46 6.00 17.81 9.13
N ILE A 47 5.15 17.62 8.11
CA ILE A 47 5.53 16.96 6.85
C ILE A 47 6.68 17.72 6.18
N ALA A 48 6.58 19.05 6.06
CA ALA A 48 7.65 19.88 5.49
C ALA A 48 8.96 19.79 6.29
N SER A 49 8.89 19.78 7.62
CA SER A 49 10.07 19.62 8.47
C SER A 49 10.73 18.25 8.31
N ASN A 50 9.93 17.18 8.28
CA ASN A 50 10.43 15.83 8.09
C ASN A 50 11.07 15.67 6.71
N PHE A 51 10.44 16.19 5.65
CA PHE A 51 11.00 16.14 4.31
C PHE A 51 12.40 16.78 4.25
N ARG A 52 12.57 17.97 4.85
CA ARG A 52 13.87 18.67 4.87
C ARG A 52 14.98 17.84 5.52
N VAL A 53 14.66 17.06 6.56
CA VAL A 53 15.63 16.19 7.24
C VAL A 53 15.88 14.92 6.42
N LEU A 54 14.80 14.21 6.03
CA LEU A 54 14.89 12.91 5.39
C LEU A 54 15.46 12.98 3.96
N SER A 55 15.16 14.04 3.22
CA SER A 55 15.74 14.24 1.87
C SER A 55 17.25 14.42 1.85
N GLN A 56 17.86 14.68 3.01
CA GLN A 56 19.32 14.79 3.21
C GLN A 56 19.89 13.57 3.93
N ALA A 57 19.06 12.61 4.33
CA ALA A 57 19.48 11.39 4.99
C ALA A 57 19.91 10.34 3.97
N HIS A 58 20.87 9.51 4.35
CA HIS A 58 21.48 8.51 3.47
C HIS A 58 21.73 7.18 4.20
N THR A 59 20.92 6.87 5.22
CA THR A 59 21.06 5.60 5.96
C THR A 59 20.21 4.48 5.36
N ASP A 60 19.22 4.80 4.53
CA ASP A 60 18.60 3.80 3.65
C ASP A 60 19.54 3.49 2.48
N VAL A 61 20.21 2.35 2.55
CA VAL A 61 21.17 1.92 1.53
C VAL A 61 20.73 0.58 0.94
N CYS A 62 20.50 0.58 -0.38
CA CYS A 62 20.34 -0.66 -1.13
C CYS A 62 21.72 -1.27 -1.45
N ALA A 63 22.03 -2.37 -0.78
CA ALA A 63 23.19 -3.22 -1.07
C ALA A 63 22.74 -4.64 -1.47
N ASN A 64 23.70 -5.52 -1.77
CA ASN A 64 23.45 -6.95 -1.95
C ASN A 64 22.35 -7.29 -2.98
N LEU A 65 22.26 -6.53 -4.07
CA LEU A 65 21.16 -6.65 -5.04
C LEU A 65 20.96 -8.10 -5.50
N GLY A 66 19.73 -8.60 -5.38
CA GLY A 66 19.36 -9.97 -5.75
C GLY A 66 19.77 -11.06 -4.75
N ASN A 67 20.50 -10.72 -3.67
CA ASN A 67 20.89 -11.68 -2.64
C ASN A 67 20.04 -11.52 -1.38
N GLN A 68 18.94 -12.29 -1.31
CA GLN A 68 18.00 -12.25 -0.19
C GLN A 68 18.67 -12.52 1.16
N GLN A 69 19.55 -13.53 1.25
CA GLN A 69 20.20 -13.89 2.50
C GLN A 69 21.13 -12.78 3.00
N ALA A 70 21.91 -12.17 2.12
CA ALA A 70 22.82 -11.08 2.49
C ALA A 70 22.04 -9.82 2.91
N ASN A 71 20.91 -9.51 2.27
CA ASN A 71 20.03 -8.43 2.70
C ASN A 71 19.40 -8.71 4.08
N ALA A 72 18.92 -9.94 4.31
CA ALA A 72 18.39 -10.34 5.61
C ALA A 72 19.45 -10.23 6.71
N ASN A 73 20.67 -10.69 6.44
CA ASN A 73 21.79 -10.57 7.39
C ASN A 73 22.13 -9.11 7.69
N TYR A 74 22.15 -8.24 6.67
CA TYR A 74 22.36 -6.81 6.84
C TYR A 74 21.31 -6.20 7.78
N ILE A 75 20.02 -6.36 7.49
CA ILE A 75 18.94 -5.82 8.33
C ILE A 75 18.96 -6.39 9.74
N ASN A 76 19.23 -7.70 9.89
CA ASN A 76 19.33 -8.34 11.20
C ASN A 76 20.53 -7.84 12.03
N SER A 77 21.59 -7.34 11.38
CA SER A 77 22.77 -6.78 12.07
C SER A 77 22.54 -5.37 12.65
N LEU A 78 21.51 -4.65 12.17
CA LEU A 78 21.21 -3.30 12.65
C LEU A 78 20.58 -3.38 14.05
N ALA A 79 20.89 -2.42 14.92
CA ALA A 79 20.20 -2.27 16.20
C ALA A 79 18.71 -1.92 15.95
N ASP A 80 17.80 -2.42 16.79
CA ASP A 80 16.35 -2.26 16.57
C ASP A 80 15.88 -0.80 16.47
N ASN A 81 16.58 0.12 17.15
CA ASN A 81 16.35 1.56 17.14
C ASN A 81 17.13 2.31 16.04
N PHE A 82 17.87 1.62 15.17
CA PHE A 82 18.47 2.21 13.98
C PHE A 82 17.36 2.56 12.98
N TYR A 83 17.48 3.69 12.29
CA TYR A 83 16.52 4.10 11.27
C TYR A 83 17.16 4.11 9.88
N LEU A 84 16.48 3.45 8.95
CA LEU A 84 16.71 3.50 7.51
C LEU A 84 16.00 4.77 7.02
N GLN A 85 16.79 5.80 6.69
CA GLN A 85 16.31 7.15 6.42
C GLN A 85 16.78 7.68 5.09
N GLY A 86 15.89 8.42 4.44
CA GLY A 86 16.10 8.97 3.11
C GLY A 86 15.77 7.96 2.02
N SER A 87 16.05 8.35 0.79
CA SER A 87 15.76 7.54 -0.40
C SER A 87 16.97 6.75 -0.87
N CYS A 88 16.72 5.55 -1.39
CA CYS A 88 17.78 4.60 -1.71
C CYS A 88 18.31 4.69 -3.17
N CYS A 89 17.60 5.34 -4.10
CA CYS A 89 17.96 5.36 -5.53
C CYS A 89 17.97 6.76 -6.16
N PHE A 90 16.96 7.57 -5.88
CA PHE A 90 16.78 8.91 -6.45
C PHE A 90 16.46 9.93 -5.36
N PRO A 91 16.67 11.23 -5.57
CA PRO A 91 16.25 12.25 -4.59
C PRO A 91 14.76 12.14 -4.26
N MET A 92 14.39 12.42 -3.01
CA MET A 92 12.98 12.48 -2.60
C MET A 92 12.26 13.64 -3.32
N ASP A 93 11.02 13.41 -3.76
CA ASP A 93 10.11 14.47 -4.20
C ASP A 93 9.14 14.87 -3.08
N TYR A 94 8.94 16.17 -2.91
CA TYR A 94 8.12 16.70 -1.82
C TYR A 94 6.64 16.36 -1.97
N ASN A 95 6.09 16.46 -3.19
CA ASN A 95 4.67 16.20 -3.42
C ASN A 95 4.37 14.71 -3.29
N HIS A 96 5.28 13.87 -3.79
CA HIS A 96 5.23 12.42 -3.61
C HIS A 96 5.25 12.07 -2.12
N TYR A 97 6.19 12.61 -1.35
CA TYR A 97 6.27 12.41 0.09
C TYR A 97 5.00 12.84 0.85
N VAL A 98 4.41 13.99 0.48
CA VAL A 98 3.14 14.45 1.04
C VAL A 98 2.01 13.47 0.72
N SER A 99 1.93 12.98 -0.52
CA SER A 99 0.93 12.00 -0.94
C SER A 99 1.06 10.68 -0.16
N GLN A 100 2.28 10.15 -0.08
CA GLN A 100 2.57 8.89 0.64
C GLN A 100 2.23 9.00 2.12
N THR A 101 2.75 10.02 2.81
CA THR A 101 2.52 10.17 4.25
C THR A 101 1.06 10.42 4.60
N ASN A 102 0.29 11.08 3.74
CA ASN A 102 -1.15 11.22 3.95
C ASN A 102 -1.91 9.93 3.62
N GLY A 103 -1.54 9.23 2.55
CA GLY A 103 -2.16 7.95 2.18
C GLY A 103 -1.94 6.87 3.24
N LEU A 104 -0.74 6.81 3.83
CA LEU A 104 -0.36 5.81 4.84
C LEU A 104 -1.15 5.95 6.16
N LYS A 105 -1.64 7.15 6.50
CA LYS A 105 -2.49 7.36 7.68
C LYS A 105 -3.73 6.47 7.70
N ASN A 106 -4.27 6.13 6.52
CA ASN A 106 -5.42 5.24 6.38
C ASN A 106 -5.14 3.80 6.83
N TYR A 107 -3.86 3.46 7.05
CA TYR A 107 -3.40 2.13 7.44
C TYR A 107 -2.72 2.12 8.83
N SER A 108 -2.89 3.19 9.62
CA SER A 108 -2.28 3.35 10.94
C SER A 108 -2.71 2.28 11.95
N ASP A 109 -3.86 1.63 11.75
CA ASP A 109 -4.35 0.51 12.56
C ASP A 109 -3.66 -0.84 12.25
N ILE A 110 -2.77 -0.89 11.25
CA ILE A 110 -2.02 -2.09 10.86
C ILE A 110 -0.54 -1.87 11.23
N PRO A 111 -0.08 -2.36 12.40
CA PRO A 111 1.21 -1.96 12.96
C PRO A 111 2.43 -2.32 12.09
N ILE A 112 2.31 -3.30 11.21
CA ILE A 112 3.40 -3.73 10.32
C ILE A 112 3.56 -2.81 9.09
N ILE A 113 2.62 -1.89 8.82
CA ILE A 113 2.76 -0.89 7.76
C ILE A 113 3.48 0.34 8.31
N PRO A 114 4.72 0.64 7.87
CA PRO A 114 5.40 1.89 8.23
C PRO A 114 4.56 3.11 7.83
N GLN A 115 4.46 4.09 8.72
CA GLN A 115 3.71 5.32 8.47
C GLN A 115 4.54 6.38 7.71
N ASN A 116 5.82 6.11 7.49
CA ASN A 116 6.73 6.97 6.74
C ASN A 116 7.73 6.08 5.96
N PRO A 117 7.66 6.06 4.61
CA PRO A 117 8.48 5.16 3.81
C PRO A 117 9.97 5.53 3.82
N TYR A 118 10.30 6.77 4.14
CA TYR A 118 11.68 7.26 4.22
C TYR A 118 12.21 7.35 5.65
N ASN A 119 11.53 6.74 6.63
CA ASN A 119 11.96 6.71 8.03
C ASN A 119 11.49 5.44 8.73
N VAL A 120 12.10 4.31 8.37
CA VAL A 120 11.71 2.98 8.84
C VAL A 120 12.72 2.49 9.89
N SER A 121 12.26 2.06 11.06
CA SER A 121 13.16 1.46 12.05
C SER A 121 13.61 0.07 11.60
N ALA A 122 14.82 -0.34 11.98
CA ALA A 122 15.34 -1.67 11.71
C ALA A 122 14.44 -2.76 12.34
N SER A 123 13.87 -2.52 13.52
CA SER A 123 12.87 -3.42 14.12
C SER A 123 11.67 -3.65 13.18
N HIS A 124 11.19 -2.58 12.54
CA HIS A 124 10.07 -2.65 11.61
C HIS A 124 10.43 -3.41 10.34
N ALA A 125 11.61 -3.11 9.77
CA ALA A 125 12.14 -3.81 8.60
C ALA A 125 12.34 -5.33 8.87
N LYS A 126 12.89 -5.69 10.05
CA LYS A 126 13.00 -7.10 10.48
C LYS A 126 11.62 -7.76 10.56
N GLY A 127 10.64 -7.06 11.13
CA GLY A 127 9.25 -7.53 11.21
C GLY A 127 8.67 -7.84 9.84
N MET A 128 8.79 -6.91 8.89
CA MET A 128 8.36 -7.11 7.50
C MET A 128 9.10 -8.27 6.84
N MET A 129 10.44 -8.29 6.89
CA MET A 129 11.27 -9.33 6.25
C MET A 129 11.04 -10.73 6.82
N SER A 130 10.62 -10.85 8.09
CA SER A 130 10.34 -12.15 8.71
C SER A 130 9.25 -12.94 7.96
N TYR A 131 8.38 -12.26 7.22
CA TYR A 131 7.33 -12.85 6.40
C TYR A 131 7.77 -13.18 4.97
N ALA A 132 8.97 -12.81 4.53
CA ALA A 132 9.44 -13.09 3.18
C ALA A 132 9.50 -14.59 2.86
N THR A 133 9.69 -15.45 3.88
CA THR A 133 9.71 -16.91 3.77
C THR A 133 8.35 -17.56 4.08
N LEU A 134 7.31 -16.77 4.35
CA LEU A 134 5.97 -17.27 4.61
C LEU A 134 5.47 -18.09 3.41
N THR A 135 5.03 -19.32 3.66
CA THR A 135 4.43 -20.17 2.63
C THR A 135 2.98 -19.75 2.39
N MET A 136 2.65 -19.41 1.15
CA MET A 136 1.30 -19.02 0.74
C MET A 136 0.57 -20.19 0.07
N THR A 137 -0.75 -20.22 0.19
CA THR A 137 -1.58 -21.07 -0.67
C THR A 137 -1.53 -20.58 -2.13
N GLN A 138 -1.91 -21.44 -3.08
CA GLN A 138 -1.96 -21.05 -4.49
C GLN A 138 -2.85 -19.82 -4.75
N ALA A 139 -3.99 -19.71 -4.04
CA ALA A 139 -4.88 -18.56 -4.17
C ALA A 139 -4.24 -17.26 -3.66
N GLN A 140 -3.56 -17.33 -2.51
CA GLN A 140 -2.83 -16.19 -1.93
C GLN A 140 -1.65 -15.79 -2.82
N GLN A 141 -0.91 -16.74 -3.37
CA GLN A 141 0.16 -16.46 -4.34
C GLN A 141 -0.37 -15.76 -5.59
N ALA A 142 -1.54 -16.18 -6.09
CA ALA A 142 -2.18 -15.51 -7.23
C ALA A 142 -2.54 -14.05 -6.93
N VAL A 143 -2.91 -13.72 -5.68
CA VAL A 143 -3.13 -12.33 -5.26
C VAL A 143 -1.82 -11.53 -5.33
N TYR A 144 -0.73 -12.07 -4.79
CA TYR A 144 0.59 -11.44 -4.84
C TYR A 144 1.06 -11.21 -6.29
N ASP A 145 0.96 -12.24 -7.13
CA ASP A 145 1.40 -12.17 -8.53
C ASP A 145 0.57 -11.17 -9.34
N ASN A 146 -0.72 -11.06 -9.06
CA ASN A 146 -1.59 -10.06 -9.69
C ASN A 146 -1.28 -8.65 -9.19
N ALA A 147 -0.92 -8.48 -7.92
CA ALA A 147 -0.45 -7.19 -7.40
C ALA A 147 0.83 -6.75 -8.10
N ALA A 148 1.80 -7.65 -8.26
CA ALA A 148 3.07 -7.37 -8.93
C ALA A 148 2.88 -6.95 -10.39
N LYS A 149 1.88 -7.51 -11.09
CA LYS A 149 1.51 -7.08 -12.46
C LYS A 149 0.80 -5.73 -12.49
N ALA A 150 0.07 -5.37 -11.44
CA ALA A 150 -0.69 -4.14 -11.35
C ALA A 150 0.16 -2.95 -10.84
N SER A 151 1.24 -3.23 -10.12
CA SER A 151 2.22 -2.23 -9.69
C SER A 151 3.21 -1.87 -10.80
N SER A 152 3.74 -0.65 -10.78
CA SER A 152 4.82 -0.22 -11.67
C SER A 152 6.12 -1.00 -11.46
N GLU A 153 6.50 -1.23 -10.19
CA GLU A 153 7.81 -1.78 -9.82
C GLU A 153 7.75 -3.10 -9.05
N GLY A 154 6.56 -3.52 -8.58
CA GLY A 154 6.45 -4.59 -7.60
C GLY A 154 6.68 -4.05 -6.18
N PRO A 155 7.30 -4.85 -5.30
CA PRO A 155 7.62 -4.43 -3.93
C PRO A 155 8.52 -3.22 -3.79
N CYS A 156 9.41 -2.94 -4.75
CA CYS A 156 10.38 -1.82 -4.73
C CYS A 156 11.08 -1.70 -6.10
N CYS A 157 11.75 -0.59 -6.41
CA CYS A 157 12.50 -0.39 -7.67
C CYS A 157 13.67 -1.38 -7.88
N CYS A 158 14.27 -1.90 -6.81
CA CYS A 158 15.41 -2.82 -6.91
C CYS A 158 15.36 -3.93 -5.85
N LYS A 159 15.89 -5.11 -6.16
CA LYS A 159 15.90 -6.29 -5.27
C LYS A 159 16.93 -6.18 -4.12
N CYS A 160 16.85 -5.10 -3.34
CA CYS A 160 17.62 -4.85 -2.13
C CYS A 160 16.80 -5.21 -0.87
N TRP A 161 17.24 -4.80 0.32
CA TRP A 161 16.53 -5.08 1.58
C TRP A 161 15.06 -4.65 1.53
N ALA A 162 14.77 -3.46 0.99
CA ALA A 162 13.44 -2.89 0.92
C ALA A 162 12.49 -3.79 0.11
N TRP A 163 12.92 -4.29 -1.05
CA TRP A 163 12.14 -5.25 -1.84
C TRP A 163 11.72 -6.46 -1.02
N TYR A 164 12.66 -7.10 -0.30
CA TYR A 164 12.35 -8.30 0.49
C TYR A 164 11.50 -7.98 1.72
N ALA A 165 11.65 -6.78 2.30
CA ALA A 165 10.78 -6.31 3.36
C ALA A 165 9.35 -6.12 2.84
N HIS A 166 9.15 -5.37 1.75
CA HIS A 166 7.82 -5.12 1.17
C HIS A 166 7.19 -6.38 0.57
N GLU A 167 7.99 -7.35 0.09
CA GLU A 167 7.52 -8.70 -0.24
C GLU A 167 6.95 -9.38 1.00
N GLY A 168 7.71 -9.41 2.10
CA GLY A 168 7.25 -10.02 3.35
C GLY A 168 6.02 -9.33 3.91
N LEU A 169 5.98 -8.00 3.90
CA LEU A 169 4.79 -7.23 4.29
C LEU A 169 3.57 -7.62 3.43
N ALA A 170 3.70 -7.66 2.11
CA ALA A 170 2.60 -8.07 1.24
C ALA A 170 2.11 -9.49 1.56
N LYS A 171 3.02 -10.44 1.85
CA LYS A 171 2.67 -11.79 2.30
C LYS A 171 1.89 -11.75 3.61
N ALA A 172 2.31 -10.95 4.59
CA ALA A 172 1.58 -10.78 5.84
C ALA A 172 0.17 -10.19 5.62
N LEU A 173 0.05 -9.15 4.79
CA LEU A 173 -1.22 -8.48 4.49
C LEU A 173 -2.22 -9.42 3.78
N ILE A 174 -1.75 -10.19 2.80
CA ILE A 174 -2.60 -11.16 2.11
C ILE A 174 -3.05 -12.28 3.06
N THR A 175 -2.13 -12.81 3.87
CA THR A 175 -2.40 -14.00 4.69
C THR A 175 -3.14 -13.71 5.98
N GLN A 176 -2.89 -12.57 6.63
CA GLN A 176 -3.46 -12.23 7.94
C GLN A 176 -4.62 -11.24 7.84
N TYR A 177 -4.62 -10.38 6.83
CA TYR A 177 -5.63 -9.33 6.66
C TYR A 177 -6.55 -9.56 5.45
N GLY A 178 -6.31 -10.62 4.67
CA GLY A 178 -7.14 -10.97 3.52
C GLY A 178 -7.09 -9.93 2.39
N TRP A 179 -6.01 -9.18 2.28
CA TRP A 179 -5.87 -8.14 1.27
C TRP A 179 -5.88 -8.69 -0.15
N ASN A 180 -6.46 -7.93 -1.07
CA ASN A 180 -6.50 -8.24 -2.50
C ASN A 180 -5.35 -7.56 -3.27
N ALA A 181 -5.25 -7.88 -4.58
CA ALA A 181 -4.14 -7.43 -5.42
C ALA A 181 -4.05 -5.90 -5.55
N GLN A 182 -5.18 -5.21 -5.65
CA GLN A 182 -5.23 -3.75 -5.73
C GLN A 182 -4.76 -3.10 -4.44
N GLN A 183 -5.14 -3.64 -3.28
CA GLN A 183 -4.68 -3.12 -1.99
C GLN A 183 -3.16 -3.27 -1.85
N ILE A 184 -2.61 -4.41 -2.30
CA ILE A 184 -1.16 -4.66 -2.27
C ILE A 184 -0.41 -3.74 -3.24
N ALA A 185 -0.89 -3.59 -4.48
CA ALA A 185 -0.28 -2.66 -5.43
C ALA A 185 -0.33 -1.20 -4.94
N ASN A 186 -1.45 -0.80 -4.31
CA ASN A 186 -1.59 0.53 -3.74
C ASN A 186 -0.63 0.77 -2.57
N ILE A 187 -0.46 -0.19 -1.67
CA ILE A 187 0.46 0.00 -0.54
C ILE A 187 1.92 0.05 -1.00
N TRP A 188 2.33 -0.76 -1.99
CA TRP A 188 3.67 -0.64 -2.56
C TRP A 188 3.93 0.73 -3.17
N SER A 189 2.93 1.34 -3.83
CA SER A 189 3.06 2.71 -4.33
C SER A 189 3.19 3.75 -3.20
N LEU A 190 2.50 3.55 -2.07
CA LEU A 190 2.59 4.45 -0.92
C LEU A 190 3.89 4.27 -0.13
N GLU A 191 4.44 3.06 -0.16
CA GLU A 191 5.64 2.70 0.60
C GLU A 191 6.94 2.87 -0.17
N ASP A 192 6.86 3.29 -1.44
CA ASP A 192 8.02 3.49 -2.30
C ASP A 192 9.07 4.44 -1.68
N CYS A 193 10.18 3.85 -1.22
CA CYS A 193 11.33 4.56 -0.66
C CYS A 193 12.44 4.83 -1.70
N CYS A 194 12.23 4.51 -2.98
CA CYS A 194 13.24 4.69 -4.03
C CYS A 194 13.53 6.15 -4.33
N GLY A 195 12.56 7.05 -4.09
CA GLY A 195 12.60 8.44 -4.49
C GLY A 195 12.20 8.63 -5.96
N GLY A 196 12.35 9.83 -6.49
CA GLY A 196 11.94 10.18 -7.86
C GLY A 196 10.78 11.16 -7.92
N THR A 197 10.48 11.63 -9.13
CA THR A 197 9.49 12.67 -9.46
C THR A 197 8.14 12.10 -9.87
#